data_AF-S2DZT8-F1
#
_entry.id   AF-S2DZT8-F1
#
_cell.length_a   1.000
_cell.length_b   1.000
_cell.length_c   1.000
_cell.angle_alpha   90.00
_cell.angle_beta   90.00
_cell.angle_gamma   90.00
#
_symmetry.space_group_name_H-M   'P 1'
#
loop_
_entity.id
_entity.type
_entity.pdbx_description
1 polymer ?
#
loop_
_entity_poly.entity_id
_entity_poly.type
_entity_poly.pdbx_seq_one_letter_code
_entity_poly.pdbx_strand_id
1 'polypeptide(L)' 'MDDPYLNDLKKEFKGYSADLKRLKKKLLKSNSSDEQSSIIKKIDTIAKEMEKNQRQSVKVTKSRLKEKQNQIRHFSID' A
#
# COMPACT_ATOMS: atom_id res chain seq x y z
N MET A 1 7.36 11.73 9.51
CA MET A 1 7.51 10.80 10.66
C MET A 1 8.42 9.70 10.16
N ASP A 2 9.42 9.36 10.95
CA ASP A 2 10.13 8.10 10.76
C ASP A 2 9.43 7.07 11.65
N ASP A 3 8.56 6.27 11.05
CA ASP A 3 7.81 5.20 11.73
C ASP A 3 8.15 3.90 10.99
N PRO A 4 8.81 2.92 11.65
CA PRO A 4 9.26 1.69 11.02
C PRO A 4 8.12 0.93 10.30
N TYR A 5 6.93 0.92 10.89
CA TYR A 5 5.78 0.23 10.31
C TYR A 5 5.23 0.96 9.08
N LEU A 6 5.15 2.29 9.11
CA LEU A 6 4.80 3.09 7.92
C LEU A 6 5.84 2.93 6.79
N ASN A 7 7.12 2.78 7.14
CA ASN A 7 8.19 2.53 6.18
C ASN A 7 8.02 1.18 5.47
N ASP A 8 7.66 0.13 6.21
CA ASP A 8 7.35 -1.19 5.64
C ASP A 8 6.14 -1.16 4.72
N LEU A 9 5.04 -0.53 5.14
CA LEU A 9 3.86 -0.36 4.29
C LEU A 9 4.19 0.39 2.99
N LYS A 10 5.05 1.41 3.06
CA LYS A 10 5.52 2.15 1.87
C LYS A 10 6.38 1.29 0.94
N LYS A 11 7.20 0.39 1.50
CA LYS A 11 8.01 -0.55 0.72
C LYS A 11 7.12 -1.56 0.00
N GLU A 12 6.13 -2.13 0.69
CA GLU A 12 5.13 -3.03 0.10
C GLU A 12 4.36 -2.36 -1.04
N PHE A 13 3.87 -1.13 -0.82
CA PHE A 13 3.13 -0.37 -1.82
C PHE A 13 3.93 -0.12 -3.11
N LYS A 14 5.24 0.14 -2.98
CA LYS A 14 6.16 0.23 -4.13
C LYS A 14 6.29 -1.11 -4.85
N GLY A 15 6.32 -2.21 -4.11
CA GLY A 15 6.31 -3.57 -4.66
C GLY A 15 5.08 -3.81 -5.54
N TYR A 16 3.88 -3.54 -5.02
CA TYR A 16 2.63 -3.65 -5.78
C TYR A 16 2.67 -2.83 -7.07
N SER A 17 3.14 -1.59 -7.01
CA SER A 17 3.25 -0.71 -8.17
C SER A 17 4.17 -1.28 -9.26
N ALA A 18 5.32 -1.86 -8.86
CA ALA A 18 6.24 -2.52 -9.77
C ALA A 18 5.63 -3.78 -10.41
N ASP A 19 4.92 -4.57 -9.61
CA ASP A 19 4.24 -5.79 -10.06
C ASP A 19 3.10 -5.48 -11.04
N LEU A 20 2.26 -4.47 -10.74
CA LEU A 20 1.21 -4.01 -11.65
C LEU A 20 1.80 -3.52 -12.98
N LYS A 21 2.90 -2.76 -12.96
CA LYS A 21 3.59 -2.30 -14.18
C LYS A 21 4.10 -3.49 -15.01
N ARG A 22 4.63 -4.52 -14.36
CA ARG A 22 5.12 -5.73 -15.03
C ARG A 22 3.96 -6.55 -15.61
N LEU A 23 2.90 -6.77 -14.85
CA LEU A 23 1.72 -7.53 -15.28
C LEU A 23 0.98 -6.83 -16.42
N LYS A 24 0.81 -5.51 -16.37
CA LYS A 24 0.23 -4.73 -17.48
C LYS A 24 1.02 -4.93 -18.78
N LYS A 25 2.36 -4.90 -18.71
CA LYS A 25 3.20 -5.17 -19.89
C LYS A 25 3.04 -6.59 -20.41
N LYS A 26 2.91 -7.59 -19.52
CA LYS A 26 2.68 -8.98 -19.91
C LYS A 26 1.31 -9.17 -20.56
N LEU A 27 0.27 -8.56 -19.99
CA LEU A 27 -1.09 -8.61 -20.50
C LEU A 27 -1.15 -8.14 -21.96
N LEU A 28 -0.53 -6.99 -22.25
CA LEU A 28 -0.50 -6.39 -23.59
C LEU A 28 0.33 -7.20 -24.61
N LYS A 29 1.19 -8.10 -24.16
CA LYS A 29 2.05 -8.92 -25.02
C LYS A 29 1.51 -10.34 -25.21
N SER A 30 0.56 -10.77 -24.38
CA SER A 30 0.00 -12.11 -24.47
C SER A 30 -1.05 -12.17 -25.57
N ASN A 31 -0.97 -13.22 -26.39
CA ASN A 31 -1.95 -13.53 -27.44
C ASN A 31 -2.90 -14.67 -27.01
N SER A 32 -2.79 -15.17 -25.77
CA SER A 32 -3.62 -16.24 -25.23
C SER A 32 -4.67 -15.69 -24.28
N SER A 33 -5.94 -15.97 -24.55
CA SER A 33 -7.06 -15.58 -23.68
C SER A 33 -6.93 -16.13 -22.25
N ASP A 34 -6.44 -17.35 -22.12
CA ASP A 34 -6.25 -18.00 -20.81
C ASP A 34 -5.13 -17.32 -20.01
N GLU A 35 -4.02 -17.00 -20.67
CA GLU A 35 -2.91 -16.29 -20.04
C GLU A 35 -3.32 -14.86 -19.66
N GLN A 36 -4.02 -14.15 -20.54
CA GLN A 36 -4.58 -12.83 -20.24
C GLN A 36 -5.52 -12.88 -19.03
N SER A 37 -6.42 -13.87 -18.97
CA SER A 37 -7.33 -14.09 -17.84
C SER A 37 -6.59 -14.36 -16.54
N SER A 38 -5.52 -15.15 -16.57
CA SER A 38 -4.66 -15.39 -15.40
C SER A 38 -3.94 -14.12 -14.93
N ILE A 39 -3.49 -13.28 -15.86
CA ILE A 39 -2.84 -12.00 -15.55
C ILE A 39 -3.84 -11.02 -14.93
N ILE A 40 -5.07 -10.94 -15.45
CA ILE A 40 -6.13 -10.08 -14.90
C ILE A 40 -6.45 -10.48 -13.46
N LYS A 41 -6.62 -11.78 -13.17
CA LYS A 41 -6.84 -12.26 -11.79
C LYS A 41 -5.71 -11.85 -10.84
N LYS A 42 -4.46 -11.90 -11.29
CA LYS A 42 -3.31 -11.45 -10.48
C LYS A 42 -3.33 -9.94 -10.24
N ILE A 43 -3.72 -9.14 -11.23
CA ILE A 43 -3.91 -7.70 -11.10
C ILE A 43 -4.98 -7.40 -10.04
N ASP A 44 -6.11 -8.10 -10.08
CA ASP A 44 -7.20 -7.93 -9.11
C ASP A 44 -6.76 -8.27 -7.67
N THR A 45 -6.01 -9.36 -7.49
CA THR A 45 -5.45 -9.72 -6.19
C THR A 45 -4.50 -8.63 -5.67
N ILE A 46 -3.59 -8.13 -6.51
CA ILE A 46 -2.67 -7.06 -6.10
C ILE A 46 -3.42 -5.77 -5.77
N ALA A 47 -4.45 -5.42 -6.53
CA ALA A 47 -5.26 -4.23 -6.27
C ALA A 47 -5.93 -4.30 -4.89
N LYS A 48 -6.47 -5.47 -4.51
CA LYS A 48 -7.07 -5.69 -3.18
C LYS A 48 -6.05 -5.54 -2.05
N GLU A 49 -4.86 -6.13 -2.19
CA GLU A 49 -3.80 -6.01 -1.18
C GLU A 49 -3.28 -4.57 -1.09
N MET A 50 -3.17 -3.88 -2.22
CA MET A 50 -2.76 -2.47 -2.28
C MET A 50 -3.78 -1.55 -1.58
N GLU A 51 -5.09 -1.81 -1.75
CA GLU A 51 -6.13 -1.07 -1.03
C GLU A 51 -6.04 -1.32 0.49
N LYS A 52 -5.87 -2.57 0.91
CA LYS A 52 -5.70 -2.94 2.32
C LYS A 52 -4.49 -2.24 2.95
N ASN A 53 -3.35 -2.27 2.25
CA ASN A 53 -2.13 -1.57 2.67
C ASN A 53 -2.38 -0.06 2.81
N GLN A 54 -3.04 0.57 1.84
CA GLN A 54 -3.37 2.00 1.91
C GLN A 54 -4.28 2.34 3.09
N ARG A 55 -5.32 1.54 3.34
CA ARG A 55 -6.23 1.71 4.50
C ARG A 55 -5.45 1.62 5.82
N GLN A 56 -4.53 0.66 5.93
CA GLN A 56 -3.69 0.49 7.11
C GLN A 56 -2.74 1.66 7.31
N SER A 57 -2.11 2.15 6.24
CA SER A 57 -1.22 3.32 6.26
C SER A 57 -1.96 4.57 6.77
N VAL A 58 -3.18 4.81 6.28
CA VAL A 58 -4.02 5.93 6.74
C VAL A 58 -4.39 5.77 8.22
N LYS A 59 -4.77 4.56 8.65
CA LYS A 59 -5.12 4.27 10.05
C LYS A 59 -3.97 4.58 11.00
N VAL A 60 -2.78 4.07 10.70
CA VAL A 60 -1.58 4.29 11.53
C VAL A 60 -1.17 5.75 11.52
N THR A 61 -1.14 6.40 10.35
CA THR A 61 -0.82 7.83 10.26
C THR A 61 -1.76 8.68 11.13
N LYS A 62 -3.07 8.40 11.09
CA LYS A 62 -4.04 9.08 11.96
C LYS A 62 -3.79 8.81 13.44
N SER A 63 -3.46 7.57 13.83
CA SER A 63 -3.10 7.23 15.22
C SER A 63 -1.90 8.02 15.70
N ARG A 64 -0.81 8.02 14.91
CA ARG A 64 0.43 8.71 15.27
C ARG A 64 0.26 10.23 15.39
N LEU A 65 -0.57 10.83 14.53
CA LEU A 65 -0.89 12.26 14.64
C LEU A 65 -1.63 12.58 15.95
N LYS A 66 -2.59 11.74 16.35
CA LYS A 66 -3.28 11.88 17.64
C LYS A 66 -2.33 11.71 18.83
N GLU A 67 -1.47 10.70 18.79
CA GLU A 67 -0.45 10.46 19.82
C GLU A 67 0.47 11.68 19.98
N LYS A 68 0.95 12.25 18.88
CA LYS A 68 1.77 13.47 18.93
C LYS A 68 1.01 14.68 19.50
N GLN A 69 -0.24 14.89 19.12
CA GLN A 69 -1.06 15.96 19.68
C GLN A 69 -1.29 15.80 21.19
N ASN A 70 -1.46 14.56 21.66
CA ASN A 70 -1.62 14.28 23.09
C ASN A 70 -0.32 14.53 23.86
N GLN A 71 0.83 14.13 23.30
CA GLN A 71 2.13 14.43 23.90
C GLN A 71 2.35 15.94 24.04
N ILE A 72 2.11 16.71 22.96
CA ILE A 72 2.26 18.18 22.99
C ILE A 72 1.37 18.80 24.07
N ARG A 73 0.11 18.37 24.18
CA ARG A 73 -0.82 18.85 25.22
C ARG A 73 -0.33 18.53 26.62
N HIS A 74 0.24 17.35 26.85
CA HIS A 74 0.78 16.97 28.15
C HIS A 74 1.92 17.89 28.57
N PHE A 75 2.88 18.14 27.67
CA PHE A 75 4.02 19.04 27.92
C PHE A 75 3.66 20.53 28.06
N SER A 76 2.43 20.93 27.75
CA SER A 76 1.98 22.34 27.83
C SER A 76 1.21 22.63 29.12
N ILE A 77 1.03 21.64 30.00
CA ILE A 77 0.32 21.75 31.28
C ILE A 77 1.29 21.74 32.48
N ASP A 78 2.58 21.44 32.23
CA ASP A 78 3.71 21.56 33.18
C ASP A 78 4.45 22.90 32.98
#